data_AF-A0A354FWA4-F1
#
_entry.id   AF-A0A354FWA4-F1
#
_cell.length_a   1.000
_cell.length_b   1.000
_cell.length_c   1.000
_cell.angle_alpha   90.00
_cell.angle_beta   90.00
_cell.angle_gamma   90.00
#
_symmetry.space_group_name_H-M   'P 1'
#
loop_
_entity.id
_entity.type
_entity.pdbx_description
1 polymer ?
#
loop_
_entity_poly.entity_id
_entity_poly.type
_entity_poly.pdbx_seq_one_letter_code
_entity_poly.pdbx_strand_id
1 'polypeptide(L)'
;MATSESVDTKTPWCSQCKGYTEYSAEVSYAGEGSETIIHCKCCNDIMWTVDSCRRFVRVWKFAGLFICGMSCIFSATFALIMGEDPLFTAIMASIPPIVAGSLSLVLYWVGWRRKAKFLKWFDAWVTQQSRDLYSDRK
;
A
#
# COMPACT_ATOMS: atom_id res chain seq x y z
N MET A 1 22.64 -10.60 29.56
CA MET A 1 21.98 -9.50 28.84
C MET A 1 20.81 -10.08 28.09
N ALA A 2 19.59 -9.72 28.48
CA ALA A 2 18.36 -10.24 27.88
C ALA A 2 18.27 -9.77 26.43
N THR A 3 18.26 -10.71 25.50
CA THR A 3 17.86 -10.47 24.12
C THR A 3 16.41 -10.02 24.14
N SER A 4 16.15 -8.75 23.83
CA SER A 4 14.81 -8.30 23.47
C SER A 4 14.38 -9.14 22.26
N GLU A 5 13.52 -10.13 22.46
CA GLU A 5 12.88 -10.87 21.38
C GLU A 5 12.19 -9.85 20.47
N SER A 6 12.84 -9.56 19.35
CA SER A 6 12.32 -8.68 18.32
C SER A 6 11.10 -9.36 17.71
N VAL A 7 9.96 -8.66 17.67
CA VAL A 7 8.78 -9.06 16.89
C VAL A 7 9.25 -9.51 15.50
N ASP A 8 8.92 -10.74 15.10
CA ASP A 8 9.36 -11.27 13.81
C ASP A 8 8.64 -10.52 12.68
N THR A 9 9.36 -9.61 12.03
CA THR A 9 8.85 -8.81 10.91
C THR A 9 9.02 -9.47 9.56
N LYS A 10 9.74 -10.60 9.50
CA LYS A 10 10.11 -11.29 8.26
C LYS A 10 9.20 -12.47 7.96
N THR A 11 8.51 -13.04 8.95
CA THR A 11 7.54 -14.10 8.67
C THR A 11 6.43 -13.56 7.76
N PRO A 12 6.17 -14.20 6.62
CA PRO A 12 4.95 -13.91 5.87
C PRO A 12 3.74 -14.43 6.66
N TRP A 13 2.64 -13.69 6.62
CA TRP A 13 1.39 -14.07 7.27
C TRP A 13 0.22 -13.90 6.32
N CYS A 14 -0.82 -14.70 6.53
CA CYS A 14 -2.02 -14.67 5.71
C CYS A 14 -3.10 -13.83 6.39
N SER A 15 -3.55 -12.77 5.69
CA SER A 15 -4.61 -11.90 6.22
C SER A 15 -5.99 -12.56 6.24
N GLN A 16 -6.25 -13.50 5.34
CA GLN A 16 -7.52 -14.23 5.30
C GLN A 16 -7.58 -15.35 6.33
N CYS A 17 -6.48 -16.08 6.52
CA CYS A 17 -6.38 -17.17 7.50
C CYS A 17 -5.94 -16.70 8.90
N LYS A 18 -6.27 -15.45 9.29
CA LYS A 18 -6.03 -14.90 10.63
C LYS A 18 -4.59 -15.07 11.14
N GLY A 19 -3.58 -14.86 10.30
CA GLY A 19 -2.19 -14.97 10.72
C GLY A 19 -1.55 -16.34 10.53
N TYR A 20 -2.17 -17.23 9.76
CA TYR A 20 -1.49 -18.44 9.29
C TYR A 20 -0.16 -18.10 8.61
N THR A 21 0.90 -18.80 8.96
CA THR A 21 2.28 -18.48 8.56
C THR A 21 2.89 -19.51 7.62
N GLU A 22 2.25 -20.65 7.35
CA GLU A 22 2.79 -21.60 6.37
C GLU A 22 2.47 -21.18 4.94
N TYR A 23 3.49 -21.22 4.09
CA TYR A 23 3.41 -20.75 2.72
C TYR A 23 4.02 -21.72 1.71
N SER A 24 3.53 -21.65 0.48
CA SER A 24 4.21 -22.09 -0.73
C SER A 24 4.86 -20.87 -1.39
N ALA A 25 6.08 -21.03 -1.89
CA ALA A 25 6.75 -20.01 -2.68
C ALA A 25 6.68 -20.41 -4.14
N GLU A 26 6.08 -19.56 -4.96
CA GLU A 26 6.10 -19.70 -6.41
C GLU A 26 7.05 -18.67 -6.99
N VAL A 27 8.02 -19.14 -7.78
CA VAL A 27 8.93 -18.25 -8.51
C VAL A 27 8.27 -17.96 -9.85
N SER A 28 7.79 -16.72 -10.00
CA SER A 28 7.29 -16.24 -11.27
C SER A 28 8.45 -15.67 -12.08
N TYR A 29 8.62 -16.18 -13.31
CA TYR A 29 9.57 -15.67 -14.30
C TYR A 29 8.92 -14.70 -15.28
N ALA A 30 7.89 -13.97 -14.84
CA ALA A 30 7.20 -13.00 -15.66
C ALA A 30 8.04 -11.72 -15.85
N GLY A 31 9.01 -11.75 -16.77
CA GLY A 31 9.77 -10.56 -17.20
C GLY A 31 11.26 -10.57 -16.81
N GLU A 32 11.85 -9.37 -16.75
CA GLU A 32 13.30 -9.08 -16.56
C GLU A 32 13.81 -9.37 -15.12
N GLY A 33 13.17 -10.30 -14.40
CA GLY A 33 13.54 -10.70 -13.04
C GLY A 33 12.69 -11.86 -12.52
N SER A 34 13.19 -12.60 -11.53
CA SER A 34 12.41 -13.60 -10.80
C SER A 34 11.71 -12.94 -9.62
N GLU A 35 10.39 -12.86 -9.65
CA GLU A 35 9.58 -12.43 -8.51
C GLU A 35 9.10 -13.67 -7.74
N THR A 36 9.51 -13.79 -6.48
CA THR A 36 9.01 -14.83 -5.58
C THR A 36 7.69 -14.36 -4.97
N ILE A 37 6.60 -14.98 -5.39
CA ILE A 37 5.27 -14.74 -4.81
C ILE A 37 5.03 -15.79 -3.73
N ILE A 38 4.66 -15.33 -2.53
CA ILE A 38 4.41 -16.19 -1.39
C ILE A 38 2.90 -16.39 -1.26
N HIS A 39 2.46 -17.64 -1.30
CA HIS A 39 1.05 -18.03 -1.21
C HIS A 39 0.77 -18.78 0.09
N CYS A 40 -0.39 -18.55 0.68
CA CYS A 40 -0.86 -19.29 1.85
C CYS A 40 -1.22 -20.72 1.47
N LYS A 41 -0.66 -21.73 2.14
CA LYS A 41 -1.01 -23.14 1.87
C LYS A 41 -2.49 -23.45 2.13
N CYS A 42 -3.14 -22.69 3.00
CA CYS A 42 -4.52 -22.95 3.42
C CYS A 42 -5.57 -22.37 2.45
N CYS A 43 -5.37 -21.14 1.96
CA CYS A 43 -6.35 -20.45 1.10
C CYS A 43 -5.81 -19.99 -0.26
N ASN A 44 -4.54 -20.28 -0.54
CA ASN A 44 -3.79 -19.83 -1.71
C ASN A 44 -3.69 -18.29 -1.88
N ASP A 45 -4.11 -17.52 -0.86
CA ASP A 45 -4.02 -16.06 -0.89
C ASP A 45 -2.58 -15.58 -0.78
N ILE A 46 -2.30 -14.41 -1.36
CA ILE A 46 -0.94 -13.84 -1.39
C ILE A 46 -0.59 -13.35 0.03
N MET A 47 0.50 -13.88 0.56
CA MET A 47 1.04 -13.52 1.86
C MET A 47 2.10 -12.45 1.71
N TRP A 48 2.15 -11.55 2.70
CA TRP A 48 3.09 -10.44 2.72
C TRP A 48 3.83 -10.42 4.04
N THR A 49 5.12 -10.10 4.00
CA THR A 49 5.89 -9.82 5.21
C THR A 49 5.56 -8.42 5.74
N VAL A 50 5.81 -8.19 7.02
CA VAL A 50 5.56 -6.90 7.68
C VAL A 50 6.33 -5.77 6.99
N ASP A 51 7.58 -6.02 6.63
CA ASP A 51 8.43 -5.05 5.96
C ASP A 51 7.92 -4.70 4.55
N SER A 52 7.46 -5.70 3.78
CA SER A 52 6.86 -5.48 2.46
C SER A 52 5.59 -4.64 2.54
N CYS A 53 4.72 -4.93 3.51
CA CYS A 53 3.52 -4.11 3.75
C CYS A 53 3.87 -2.67 4.11
N ARG A 54 4.86 -2.46 4.99
CA ARG A 54 5.29 -1.12 5.41
C ARG A 54 5.87 -0.32 4.23
N ARG A 55 6.67 -0.95 3.37
CA ARG A 55 7.18 -0.34 2.12
C ARG A 55 6.05 0.02 1.17
N PHE A 56 5.10 -0.90 0.95
CA PHE A 56 3.97 -0.66 0.06
C PHE A 56 3.07 0.50 0.53
N VAL A 57 2.87 0.65 1.84
CA VAL A 57 2.17 1.81 2.42
C VAL A 57 2.92 3.11 2.13
N ARG A 58 4.24 3.11 2.29
CA ARG A 58 5.08 4.28 2.05
C ARG A 58 5.02 4.71 0.57
N VAL A 59 5.23 3.77 -0.36
CA VAL A 59 5.19 4.05 -1.81
C VAL A 59 3.84 4.62 -2.24
N TRP A 60 2.73 4.07 -1.73
CA TRP A 60 1.39 4.58 -2.05
C TRP A 60 1.14 6.01 -1.58
N LYS A 61 1.67 6.40 -0.42
CA LYS A 61 1.57 7.80 0.05
C LYS A 61 2.30 8.75 -0.90
N PHE A 62 3.48 8.35 -1.37
CA PHE A 62 4.25 9.15 -2.34
C PHE A 62 3.60 9.19 -3.72
N ALA A 63 3.04 8.08 -4.20
CA ALA A 63 2.32 8.04 -5.47
C ALA A 63 1.12 8.99 -5.49
N GLY A 64 0.34 9.05 -4.41
CA GLY A 64 -0.78 9.99 -4.29
C GLY A 64 -0.34 11.46 -4.32
N LEU A 65 0.74 11.81 -3.61
CA LEU A 65 1.31 13.16 -3.63
C LEU A 65 1.85 13.53 -5.01
N PHE A 66 2.49 12.58 -5.70
CA PHE A 66 3.04 12.79 -7.04
C PHE A 66 1.95 13.06 -8.07
N ILE A 67 0.87 12.28 -8.09
CA ILE A 67 -0.26 12.49 -9.01
C ILE A 67 -0.90 13.85 -8.79
N CYS A 68 -1.09 14.24 -7.52
CA CYS A 68 -1.63 15.56 -7.18
C CYS A 68 -0.70 16.68 -7.67
N GLY A 69 0.61 16.58 -7.41
CA GLY A 69 1.59 17.59 -7.84
C GLY A 69 1.67 17.73 -9.36
N MET A 70 1.73 16.62 -10.08
CA MET A 70 1.78 16.62 -11.54
C MET A 70 0.51 17.21 -12.17
N SER A 71 -0.66 17.01 -11.55
CA SER A 71 -1.91 17.60 -12.03
C SER A 71 -1.92 19.13 -11.92
N CYS A 72 -1.36 19.69 -10.84
CA CYS A 72 -1.21 21.13 -10.67
C CYS A 72 -0.23 21.72 -11.71
N ILE A 73 0.88 21.02 -11.97
CA ILE A 73 1.87 21.45 -12.98
C ILE A 73 1.23 21.44 -14.38
N PHE A 74 0.55 20.37 -14.76
CA PHE A 74 -0.15 20.27 -16.04
C PHE A 74 -1.17 21.40 -16.24
N SER A 75 -1.92 21.72 -15.19
CA SER A 75 -2.91 22.80 -15.19
C SER A 75 -2.28 24.17 -15.42
N ALA A 76 -1.16 24.45 -14.75
CA ALA A 76 -0.41 25.69 -14.92
C ALA A 76 0.19 25.80 -16.34
N THR A 77 0.73 24.70 -16.87
CA THR A 77 1.26 24.67 -18.25
C THR A 77 0.15 24.87 -19.28
N PHE A 78 -1.04 24.29 -19.07
CA PHE A 78 -2.18 24.44 -19.97
C PHE A 78 -2.72 25.88 -19.99
N ALA A 79 -2.77 26.53 -18.82
CA ALA A 79 -3.18 27.92 -18.69
C ALA A 79 -2.23 28.90 -19.41
N LEU A 80 -0.94 28.56 -19.50
CA LEU A 80 0.07 29.37 -20.21
C LEU A 80 0.01 29.22 -21.74
N ILE A 81 -0.50 28.09 -22.25
CA ILE A 81 -0.56 27.80 -23.69
C ILE A 81 -1.85 28.33 -24.33
N MET A 82 -2.98 28.28 -23.62
CA MET A 82 -4.29 28.71 -24.11
C MET A 82 -4.49 30.21 -23.78
N GLY A 83 -3.84 31.10 -24.52
CA GLY A 83 -3.79 32.54 -24.21
C GLY A 83 -4.94 33.40 -24.73
N GLU A 84 -5.94 32.83 -25.41
CA GLU A 84 -6.91 33.64 -26.19
C GLU A 84 -8.17 34.04 -25.41
N ASP A 85 -8.66 33.21 -24.48
CA ASP A 85 -9.88 33.50 -23.71
C ASP A 85 -9.74 33.19 -22.21
N PRO A 86 -9.65 34.20 -21.32
CA PRO A 86 -9.31 34.00 -19.92
C PRO A 86 -10.34 33.14 -19.16
N LEU A 87 -11.62 33.18 -19.56
CA LEU A 87 -12.69 32.43 -18.92
C LEU A 87 -12.71 30.96 -19.37
N PHE A 88 -12.48 30.72 -20.66
CA PHE A 88 -12.36 29.35 -21.21
C PHE A 88 -11.09 28.67 -20.71
N THR A 89 -9.97 29.41 -20.67
CA THR A 89 -8.69 28.93 -20.15
C THR A 89 -8.76 28.61 -18.65
N ALA A 90 -9.44 29.43 -17.85
CA ALA A 90 -9.63 29.14 -16.43
C ALA A 90 -10.46 27.87 -16.20
N ILE A 91 -11.54 27.67 -16.98
CA ILE A 91 -12.37 26.46 -16.91
C ILE A 91 -11.53 25.24 -17.31
N MET A 92 -10.85 25.30 -18.46
CA MET A 92 -10.06 24.18 -18.99
C MET A 92 -8.84 23.84 -18.12
N ALA A 93 -8.20 24.84 -17.49
CA ALA A 93 -7.11 24.62 -16.54
C ALA A 93 -7.57 24.04 -15.20
N SER A 94 -8.83 24.25 -14.81
CA SER A 94 -9.39 23.75 -13.55
C SER A 94 -9.91 22.30 -13.62
N ILE A 95 -10.17 21.77 -14.82
CA ILE A 95 -10.68 20.40 -15.01
C ILE A 95 -9.62 19.32 -14.69
N PRO A 96 -8.38 19.38 -15.21
CA PRO A 96 -7.34 18.38 -14.92
C PRO A 96 -7.04 18.15 -13.42
N PRO A 97 -6.89 19.18 -12.56
CA PRO A 97 -6.61 18.99 -11.15
C PRO A 97 -7.85 18.50 -10.38
N ILE A 98 -9.07 18.88 -10.79
CA ILE A 98 -10.31 18.34 -10.21
C ILE A 98 -10.47 16.85 -10.54
N VAL A 99 -10.23 16.46 -11.79
CA VAL A 99 -10.30 15.05 -12.24
C VAL A 99 -9.20 14.22 -11.60
N ALA A 100 -7.96 14.71 -11.60
CA ALA A 100 -6.84 14.03 -10.95
C ALA A 100 -7.02 13.95 -9.43
N GLY A 101 -7.48 15.03 -8.80
CA GLY A 101 -7.76 15.09 -7.36
C GLY A 101 -8.87 14.13 -6.96
N SER A 102 -9.98 14.09 -7.70
CA SER A 102 -11.11 13.18 -7.44
C SER A 102 -10.76 11.71 -7.68
N LEU A 103 -10.07 11.36 -8.77
CA LEU A 103 -9.57 10.00 -9.01
C LEU A 103 -8.58 9.57 -7.93
N SER A 104 -7.66 10.46 -7.54
CA SER A 104 -6.71 10.19 -6.46
C SER A 104 -7.42 9.96 -5.14
N LEU A 105 -8.46 10.75 -4.83
CA LEU A 105 -9.31 10.57 -3.63
C LEU A 105 -10.03 9.23 -3.64
N VAL A 106 -10.61 8.82 -4.76
CA VAL A 106 -11.33 7.54 -4.88
C VAL A 106 -10.35 6.36 -4.75
N LEU A 107 -9.22 6.38 -5.47
CA LEU A 107 -8.19 5.34 -5.37
C LEU A 107 -7.58 5.29 -3.97
N TYR A 108 -7.32 6.45 -3.37
CA TYR A 108 -6.86 6.55 -1.99
C TYR A 108 -7.90 6.00 -1.03
N TRP A 109 -9.18 6.36 -1.15
CA TRP A 109 -10.24 5.91 -0.25
C TRP A 109 -10.52 4.41 -0.34
N VAL A 110 -10.61 3.87 -1.57
CA VAL A 110 -10.82 2.43 -1.81
C VAL A 110 -9.59 1.63 -1.35
N GLY A 111 -8.39 2.11 -1.71
CA GLY A 111 -7.13 1.54 -1.24
C GLY A 111 -6.99 1.61 0.28
N TRP A 112 -7.39 2.72 0.89
CA TRP A 112 -7.36 2.97 2.33
C TRP A 112 -8.34 2.07 3.07
N ARG A 113 -9.57 1.86 2.59
CA ARG A 113 -10.51 0.94 3.25
C ARG A 113 -10.01 -0.51 3.24
N ARG A 114 -9.47 -0.99 2.11
CA ARG A 114 -8.87 -2.33 2.03
C ARG A 114 -7.65 -2.42 2.95
N LYS A 115 -6.80 -1.40 2.96
CA LYS A 115 -5.62 -1.32 3.85
C LYS A 115 -5.98 -1.19 5.32
N ALA A 116 -7.02 -0.44 5.70
CA ALA A 116 -7.43 -0.28 7.09
C ALA A 116 -7.94 -1.59 7.69
N LYS A 117 -8.68 -2.38 6.89
CA LYS A 117 -9.02 -3.76 7.28
C LYS A 117 -7.75 -4.58 7.43
N PHE A 118 -6.86 -4.61 6.44
CA PHE A 118 -5.59 -5.34 6.54
C PHE A 118 -4.75 -4.94 7.75
N LEU A 119 -4.57 -3.64 8.00
CA LEU A 119 -3.81 -3.08 9.13
C LEU A 119 -4.43 -3.45 10.48
N LYS A 120 -5.75 -3.47 10.58
CA LYS A 120 -6.44 -3.89 11.81
C LYS A 120 -6.18 -5.38 12.12
N TRP A 121 -6.17 -6.22 11.10
CA TRP A 121 -5.90 -7.64 11.25
C TRP A 121 -4.43 -7.90 11.54
N PHE A 122 -3.55 -7.11 10.91
CA PHE A 122 -2.13 -7.11 11.20
C PHE A 122 -1.82 -6.73 12.65
N ASP A 123 -2.41 -5.64 13.15
CA ASP A 123 -2.21 -5.16 14.52
C ASP A 123 -2.69 -6.19 15.55
N ALA A 124 -3.82 -6.86 15.27
CA ALA A 124 -4.30 -7.98 16.07
C ALA A 124 -3.31 -9.17 16.10
N TRP A 125 -2.74 -9.52 14.96
CA TRP A 125 -1.74 -10.59 14.86
C TRP A 125 -0.44 -10.26 15.61
N VAL A 126 0.10 -9.05 15.44
CA VAL A 126 1.29 -8.59 16.18
C VAL A 126 1.03 -8.59 17.69
N THR A 127 -0.15 -8.12 18.10
CA THR A 127 -0.54 -8.13 19.52
C THR A 127 -0.60 -9.56 20.06
N GLN A 128 -1.09 -10.51 19.28
CA GLN A 128 -1.13 -11.92 19.66
C GLN A 128 0.28 -12.51 19.81
N GLN A 129 1.16 -12.32 18.82
CA GLN A 129 2.57 -12.75 18.92
C GLN A 129 3.26 -12.19 20.18
N SER A 130 3.04 -10.91 20.49
CA SER A 130 3.64 -10.29 21.68
C SER A 130 3.14 -10.88 23.00
N ARG A 131 1.89 -11.36 23.04
CA ARG A 131 1.32 -12.04 24.20
C ARG A 131 1.87 -13.45 24.34
N ASP A 132 1.98 -14.19 23.24
CA ASP A 132 2.51 -15.55 23.23
C ASP A 132 3.97 -15.56 23.71
N LEU A 133 4.79 -14.62 23.22
CA LEU A 133 6.17 -14.43 23.70
C LEU A 133 6.27 -14.08 25.19
N TYR A 134 5.27 -13.38 25.74
CA TYR A 134 5.24 -13.03 27.17
C TYR A 134 4.72 -14.18 28.04
N SER A 135 3.85 -15.03 27.49
CA SER A 135 3.33 -16.26 28.10
C SER A 135 4.44 -17.28 28.28
N ASP A 136 5.27 -17.51 27.26
CA ASP A 136 6.36 -18.49 27.30
C ASP A 136 7.51 -18.12 28.26
N ARG A 137 7.51 -16.91 28.83
CA ARG A 137 8.49 -16.46 29.84
C ARG A 137 8.06 -16.72 31.29
N LYS A 138 6.84 -17.20 31.56
CA LYS A 138 6.35 -17.50 32.91
C LYS A 138 6.39 -18.99 33.21
#